data_AF-A0A2G2G6P3-F1
#
_entry.id   AF-A0A2G2G6P3-F1
#
_cell.length_a   1.000
_cell.length_b   1.000
_cell.length_c   1.000
_cell.angle_alpha   90.00
_cell.angle_beta   90.00
_cell.angle_gamma   90.00
#
_symmetry.space_group_name_H-M   'P 1'
#
loop_
_entity.id
_entity.type
_entity.pdbx_description
1 polymer ?
#
loop_
_entity_poly.entity_id
_entity_poly.type
_entity_poly.pdbx_seq_one_letter_code
_entity_poly.pdbx_strand_id
1 'polypeptide(L)'
;MKVFTRFKKKRWRVAFGLIGLIIFMHLFVPAQHVIWKRLDIDAPIGLATGTKITMIAFAPSSVCLGKLASAQSLDYQMAPPKKEQKKCGWKKAVKVNAVANISFRPNTITAQCPLMLASYIWLGEVDKAAQKYLGSPLKKVHHAGTYSCRRQRGNRSGEWSEHAFANAWDITGFELENGQVISVLKDWHNSSSAQARKKKKFLRKARKSACRVFRVVLSPDYNAAHKDHFHLDQGPSLSCR
;
A
#
# COMPACT_ATOMS: atom_id res chain seq x y z
N MET A 1 -27.63 -22.01 44.71
CA MET A 1 -28.39 -21.75 43.46
C MET A 1 -28.44 -20.29 42.96
N LYS A 2 -28.40 -19.24 43.80
CA LYS A 2 -28.53 -17.83 43.34
C LYS A 2 -27.30 -17.22 42.60
N VAL A 3 -26.09 -17.74 42.82
CA VAL A 3 -24.87 -17.21 42.18
C VAL A 3 -24.77 -17.60 40.70
N PHE A 4 -25.15 -18.83 40.36
CA PHE A 4 -25.11 -19.35 38.99
C PHE A 4 -26.07 -18.62 38.04
N THR A 5 -27.25 -18.21 38.51
CA THR A 5 -28.26 -17.50 37.69
C THR A 5 -27.89 -16.05 37.42
N ARG A 6 -27.21 -15.38 38.37
CA ARG A 6 -26.70 -14.00 38.21
C ARG A 6 -25.53 -13.94 37.21
N PHE A 7 -24.66 -14.95 37.22
CA PHE A 7 -23.60 -15.11 36.21
C PHE A 7 -24.16 -15.36 34.80
N LYS A 8 -25.17 -16.23 34.67
CA LYS A 8 -25.87 -16.45 33.39
C LYS A 8 -26.52 -15.15 32.87
N LYS A 9 -27.30 -14.43 33.68
CA LYS A 9 -27.92 -13.14 33.25
C LYS A 9 -26.91 -12.07 32.84
N LYS A 10 -25.75 -11.97 33.54
CA LYS A 10 -24.67 -11.04 33.17
C LYS A 10 -24.04 -11.42 31.82
N ARG A 11 -23.85 -12.72 31.54
CA ARG A 11 -23.34 -13.21 30.25
C ARG A 11 -24.29 -12.89 29.08
N TRP A 12 -25.60 -13.05 29.26
CA TRP A 12 -26.58 -12.70 28.23
C TRP A 12 -26.61 -11.20 27.92
N ARG A 13 -26.54 -10.32 28.94
CA ARG A 13 -26.47 -8.86 28.72
C ARG A 13 -25.21 -8.44 27.96
N VAL A 14 -24.07 -9.04 28.27
CA VAL A 14 -22.82 -8.82 27.53
C VAL A 14 -22.93 -9.33 26.09
N ALA A 15 -23.51 -10.51 25.88
CA ALA A 15 -23.72 -11.05 24.53
C ALA A 15 -24.65 -10.17 23.68
N PHE A 16 -25.79 -9.74 24.21
CA PHE A 16 -26.68 -8.81 23.51
C PHE A 16 -26.02 -7.46 23.24
N GLY A 17 -25.21 -6.95 24.17
CA GLY A 17 -24.42 -5.73 23.95
C GLY A 17 -23.41 -5.88 22.80
N LEU A 18 -22.69 -7.01 22.74
CA LEU A 18 -21.75 -7.30 21.65
C LEU A 18 -22.45 -7.47 20.30
N ILE A 19 -23.58 -8.18 20.27
CA ILE A 19 -24.39 -8.33 19.05
C ILE A 19 -24.91 -6.96 18.59
N GLY A 20 -25.43 -6.14 19.50
CA GLY A 20 -25.86 -4.78 19.21
C GLY A 20 -24.73 -3.93 18.64
N LEU A 21 -23.50 -4.02 19.19
CA LEU A 21 -22.33 -3.33 18.67
C LEU A 21 -21.94 -3.80 17.26
N ILE A 22 -21.98 -5.12 17.00
CA ILE A 22 -21.68 -5.67 15.67
C ILE A 22 -22.70 -5.19 14.65
N ILE A 23 -24.00 -5.23 14.99
CA ILE A 23 -25.08 -4.73 14.13
C ILE A 23 -24.87 -3.23 13.86
N PHE A 24 -24.60 -2.45 14.90
CA PHE A 24 -24.31 -1.03 14.77
C PHE A 24 -23.12 -0.77 13.84
N MET A 25 -22.00 -1.48 14.03
CA MET A 25 -20.83 -1.38 13.14
C MET A 25 -21.15 -1.82 11.71
N HIS A 26 -22.02 -2.81 11.54
CA HIS A 26 -22.43 -3.28 10.22
C HIS A 26 -23.31 -2.26 9.49
N LEU A 27 -24.20 -1.56 10.19
CA LEU A 27 -25.11 -0.61 9.58
C LEU A 27 -24.46 0.77 9.38
N PHE A 28 -23.67 1.25 10.33
CA PHE A 28 -23.28 2.67 10.38
C PHE A 28 -21.79 2.94 10.17
N VAL A 29 -20.91 1.95 10.34
CA VAL A 29 -19.46 2.18 10.20
C VAL A 29 -19.03 1.83 8.77
N PRO A 30 -18.36 2.75 8.04
CA PRO A 30 -17.90 2.49 6.68
C PRO A 30 -16.96 1.29 6.58
N ALA A 31 -17.00 0.59 5.44
CA ALA A 31 -16.33 -0.70 5.27
C ALA A 31 -14.82 -0.64 5.55
N GLN A 32 -14.13 0.44 5.20
CA GLN A 32 -12.70 0.64 5.40
C GLN A 32 -12.28 0.60 6.88
N HIS A 33 -13.20 0.75 7.83
CA HIS A 33 -12.91 0.68 9.27
C HIS A 33 -13.29 -0.67 9.92
N VAL A 34 -13.99 -1.56 9.21
CA VAL A 34 -14.58 -2.79 9.79
C VAL A 34 -14.00 -4.04 9.13
N ILE A 35 -13.31 -4.90 9.89
CA ILE A 35 -12.51 -6.01 9.33
C ILE A 35 -13.34 -7.09 8.61
N TRP A 36 -14.54 -7.40 9.08
CA TRP A 36 -15.40 -8.43 8.49
C TRP A 36 -16.20 -7.96 7.27
N LYS A 37 -16.27 -6.64 7.02
CA LYS A 37 -16.84 -6.12 5.78
C LYS A 37 -15.86 -6.34 4.63
N ARG A 38 -16.37 -6.47 3.41
CA ARG A 38 -15.51 -6.58 2.21
C ARG A 38 -14.58 -5.37 2.08
N LEU A 39 -13.42 -5.57 1.47
CA LEU A 39 -12.53 -4.47 1.12
C LEU A 39 -13.17 -3.70 -0.03
N ASP A 40 -13.37 -2.41 0.16
CA ASP A 40 -13.59 -1.45 -0.92
C ASP A 40 -12.23 -0.80 -1.23
N ILE A 41 -11.81 -0.86 -2.49
CA ILE A 41 -10.49 -0.38 -2.92
C ILE A 41 -10.54 1.05 -3.46
N ASP A 42 -11.74 1.57 -3.73
CA ASP A 42 -11.94 2.96 -4.16
C ASP A 42 -12.22 3.88 -2.94
N ALA A 43 -12.54 3.28 -1.79
CA ALA A 43 -12.69 3.99 -0.52
C ALA A 43 -11.36 4.51 0.05
N PRO A 44 -11.36 5.62 0.82
CA PRO A 44 -10.18 6.10 1.54
C PRO A 44 -9.60 5.05 2.49
N ILE A 45 -8.31 5.13 2.77
CA ILE A 45 -7.67 4.18 3.71
C ILE A 45 -8.30 4.37 5.11
N GLY A 46 -8.93 3.31 5.62
CA GLY A 46 -9.52 3.23 6.96
C GLY A 46 -8.70 2.41 7.94
N LEU A 47 -9.28 2.14 9.12
CA LEU A 47 -8.59 1.44 10.21
C LEU A 47 -8.33 -0.04 9.89
N ALA A 48 -9.18 -0.66 9.09
CA ALA A 48 -9.09 -2.08 8.74
C ALA A 48 -8.46 -2.33 7.36
N THR A 49 -8.25 -1.31 6.54
CA THR A 49 -7.78 -1.45 5.14
C THR A 49 -6.49 -2.26 5.04
N GLY A 50 -5.46 -1.94 5.82
CA GLY A 50 -4.18 -2.67 5.80
C GLY A 50 -4.29 -4.13 6.21
N THR A 51 -5.09 -4.42 7.25
CA THR A 51 -5.35 -5.80 7.68
C THR A 51 -6.09 -6.59 6.61
N LYS A 52 -7.07 -5.99 5.93
CA LYS A 52 -7.78 -6.62 4.81
C LYS A 52 -6.86 -6.93 3.64
N ILE A 53 -5.98 -5.99 3.27
CA ILE A 53 -4.95 -6.24 2.23
C ILE A 53 -4.06 -7.40 2.65
N THR A 54 -3.59 -7.42 3.90
CA THR A 54 -2.76 -8.51 4.43
C THR A 54 -3.48 -9.86 4.34
N MET A 55 -4.75 -9.93 4.74
CA MET A 55 -5.56 -11.15 4.62
C MET A 55 -5.70 -11.60 3.16
N ILE A 56 -5.90 -10.67 2.23
CA ILE A 56 -5.96 -10.96 0.78
C ILE A 56 -4.60 -11.43 0.26
N ALA A 57 -3.49 -10.87 0.75
CA ALA A 57 -2.14 -11.23 0.35
C ALA A 57 -1.78 -12.68 0.70
N PHE A 58 -2.34 -13.20 1.79
CA PHE A 58 -2.16 -14.60 2.22
C PHE A 58 -3.22 -15.56 1.66
N ALA A 59 -4.27 -15.05 1.01
CA ALA A 59 -5.28 -15.87 0.35
C ALA A 59 -4.77 -16.39 -1.00
N PRO A 60 -5.44 -17.38 -1.62
CA PRO A 60 -5.15 -17.78 -2.99
C PRO A 60 -5.17 -16.58 -3.94
N SER A 61 -4.26 -16.54 -4.91
CA SER A 61 -4.08 -15.37 -5.79
C SER A 61 -5.35 -14.98 -6.57
N SER A 62 -6.30 -15.90 -6.77
CA SER A 62 -7.60 -15.61 -7.39
C SER A 62 -8.44 -14.63 -6.57
N VAL A 63 -8.35 -14.67 -5.23
CA VAL A 63 -9.06 -13.73 -4.34
C VAL A 63 -8.56 -12.31 -4.56
N CYS A 64 -7.24 -12.13 -4.61
CA CYS A 64 -6.65 -10.83 -4.88
C CYS A 64 -7.00 -10.35 -6.29
N LEU A 65 -6.83 -11.20 -7.31
CA LEU A 65 -7.11 -10.83 -8.70
C LEU A 65 -8.58 -10.48 -8.92
N GLY A 66 -9.50 -11.22 -8.30
CA GLY A 66 -10.94 -10.90 -8.32
C GLY A 66 -11.24 -9.55 -7.67
N LYS A 67 -10.50 -9.17 -6.61
CA LYS A 67 -10.64 -7.84 -6.01
C LYS A 67 -10.02 -6.74 -6.87
N LEU A 68 -8.86 -7.00 -7.48
CA LEU A 68 -8.21 -6.06 -8.40
C LEU A 68 -9.06 -5.81 -9.65
N ALA A 69 -9.76 -6.83 -10.14
CA ALA A 69 -10.71 -6.71 -11.25
C ALA A 69 -11.94 -5.84 -10.94
N SER A 70 -12.21 -5.53 -9.66
CA SER A 70 -13.28 -4.62 -9.27
C SER A 70 -12.82 -3.15 -9.18
N ALA A 71 -11.59 -2.84 -9.59
CA ALA A 71 -11.05 -1.48 -9.55
C ALA A 71 -11.66 -0.64 -10.68
N GLN A 72 -12.19 0.53 -10.35
CA GLN A 72 -12.85 1.40 -11.34
C GLN A 72 -11.85 2.09 -12.27
N SER A 73 -10.62 2.31 -11.80
CA SER A 73 -9.62 3.11 -12.51
C SER A 73 -8.30 2.38 -12.64
N LEU A 74 -8.34 1.11 -13.05
CA LEU A 74 -7.15 0.29 -13.26
C LEU A 74 -7.31 -0.65 -14.44
N ASP A 75 -6.59 -0.34 -15.51
CA ASP A 75 -6.37 -1.29 -16.60
C ASP A 75 -5.09 -2.07 -16.36
N TYR A 76 -5.18 -3.39 -16.52
CA TYR A 76 -4.03 -4.27 -16.38
C TYR A 76 -4.10 -5.47 -17.33
N GLN A 77 -2.94 -6.02 -17.61
CA GLN A 77 -2.80 -7.28 -18.34
C GLN A 77 -2.15 -8.32 -17.45
N MET A 78 -2.45 -9.59 -17.65
CA MET A 78 -1.70 -10.65 -16.97
C MET A 78 -0.26 -10.69 -17.50
N ALA A 79 0.71 -10.67 -16.61
CA ALA A 79 2.11 -10.90 -16.96
C ALA A 79 2.32 -12.42 -17.16
N PRO A 80 3.08 -12.84 -18.18
CA PRO A 80 3.52 -14.23 -18.28
C PRO A 80 4.23 -14.66 -16.98
N PRO A 81 4.06 -15.91 -16.54
CA PRO A 81 4.81 -16.42 -15.41
C PRO A 81 6.30 -16.33 -15.70
N LYS A 82 7.09 -15.96 -14.69
CA LYS A 82 8.54 -15.90 -14.77
C LYS A 82 9.13 -16.86 -13.76
N LYS A 83 10.04 -17.72 -14.21
CA LYS A 83 10.87 -18.59 -13.36
C LYS A 83 12.31 -18.46 -13.83
N GLU A 84 13.18 -17.90 -12.99
CA GLU A 84 14.62 -17.86 -13.27
C GLU A 84 15.34 -19.00 -12.54
N GLN A 85 16.63 -19.23 -12.83
CA GLN A 85 17.40 -20.37 -12.29
C GLN A 85 17.48 -20.40 -10.74
N LYS A 86 17.18 -19.28 -10.07
CA LYS A 86 17.16 -19.13 -8.61
C LYS A 86 15.71 -19.11 -8.07
N LYS A 87 15.50 -18.65 -6.84
CA LYS A 87 14.14 -18.48 -6.27
C LYS A 87 13.34 -17.35 -6.95
N CYS A 88 13.93 -16.58 -7.86
CA CYS A 88 13.32 -15.38 -8.44
C CYS A 88 12.20 -15.68 -9.45
N GLY A 89 11.23 -14.78 -9.50
CA GLY A 89 10.11 -14.81 -10.42
C GLY A 89 8.76 -14.83 -9.72
N TRP A 90 7.70 -15.08 -10.48
CA TRP A 90 6.32 -15.09 -10.01
C TRP A 90 5.50 -16.09 -10.80
N LYS A 91 4.47 -16.64 -10.13
CA LYS A 91 3.46 -17.49 -10.79
C LYS A 91 2.36 -16.65 -11.44
N LYS A 92 1.90 -15.61 -10.74
CA LYS A 92 0.86 -14.69 -11.22
C LYS A 92 1.26 -13.26 -10.87
N ALA A 93 1.32 -12.42 -11.89
CA ALA A 93 1.55 -10.99 -11.77
C ALA A 93 0.74 -10.25 -12.85
N VAL A 94 0.62 -8.95 -12.68
CA VAL A 94 -0.05 -8.05 -13.62
C VAL A 94 0.95 -7.04 -14.16
N LYS A 95 0.75 -6.62 -15.40
CA LYS A 95 1.39 -5.47 -16.03
C LYS A 95 0.45 -4.29 -16.00
N VAL A 96 0.93 -3.15 -15.53
CA VAL A 96 0.14 -1.92 -15.37
C VAL A 96 0.94 -0.75 -15.89
N ASN A 97 0.31 0.09 -16.73
CA ASN A 97 0.94 1.28 -17.31
C ASN A 97 0.59 2.56 -16.53
N ALA A 98 -0.60 2.60 -15.93
CA ALA A 98 -1.11 3.70 -15.15
C ALA A 98 -2.14 3.23 -14.12
N VAL A 99 -2.37 4.04 -13.09
CA VAL A 99 -3.49 3.91 -12.16
C VAL A 99 -4.29 5.21 -12.26
N ALA A 100 -5.57 5.13 -12.60
CA ALA A 100 -6.36 6.27 -13.05
C ALA A 100 -5.58 7.03 -14.15
N ASN A 101 -5.37 8.33 -13.98
CA ASN A 101 -4.59 9.15 -14.92
C ASN A 101 -3.11 9.28 -14.53
N ILE A 102 -2.62 8.48 -13.56
CA ILE A 102 -1.26 8.55 -13.05
C ILE A 102 -0.39 7.52 -13.78
N SER A 103 0.44 8.01 -14.69
CA SER A 103 1.40 7.21 -15.45
C SER A 103 2.67 6.84 -14.67
N PHE A 104 3.48 5.93 -15.20
CA PHE A 104 4.75 5.52 -14.57
C PHE A 104 5.97 5.88 -15.41
N ARG A 105 7.09 6.17 -14.73
CA ARG A 105 8.42 6.31 -15.35
C ARG A 105 9.47 5.53 -14.56
N PRO A 106 10.15 4.56 -15.19
CA PRO A 106 9.92 3.99 -16.53
C PRO A 106 8.47 3.49 -16.77
N ASN A 107 8.04 3.39 -18.02
CA ASN A 107 6.68 2.92 -18.31
C ASN A 107 6.52 1.44 -17.95
N THR A 108 5.29 1.04 -17.62
CA THR A 108 4.90 -0.34 -17.28
C THR A 108 5.61 -0.92 -16.06
N ILE A 109 4.85 -1.23 -15.02
CA ILE A 109 5.34 -2.05 -13.90
C ILE A 109 4.79 -3.47 -14.01
N THR A 110 5.58 -4.44 -13.54
CA THR A 110 5.10 -5.82 -13.32
C THR A 110 5.03 -6.07 -11.83
N ALA A 111 3.86 -6.42 -11.31
CA ALA A 111 3.62 -6.54 -9.89
C ALA A 111 2.77 -7.78 -9.57
N GLN A 112 3.08 -8.50 -8.50
CA GLN A 112 2.11 -9.43 -7.92
C GLN A 112 0.88 -8.66 -7.43
N CYS A 113 -0.26 -9.35 -7.43
CA CYS A 113 -1.53 -8.71 -7.12
C CYS A 113 -1.55 -7.98 -5.75
N PRO A 114 -1.02 -8.53 -4.64
CA PRO A 114 -1.05 -7.83 -3.35
C PRO A 114 -0.32 -6.48 -3.39
N LEU A 115 0.84 -6.44 -4.06
CA LEU A 115 1.57 -5.19 -4.27
C LEU A 115 0.72 -4.20 -5.08
N MET A 116 0.13 -4.65 -6.19
CA MET A 116 -0.67 -3.77 -7.06
C MET A 116 -1.94 -3.27 -6.35
N LEU A 117 -2.60 -4.12 -5.58
CA LEU A 117 -3.79 -3.77 -4.80
C LEU A 117 -3.49 -2.65 -3.79
N ALA A 118 -2.39 -2.79 -3.05
CA ALA A 118 -1.96 -1.76 -2.10
C ALA A 118 -1.52 -0.47 -2.81
N SER A 119 -0.81 -0.59 -3.92
CA SER A 119 -0.38 0.55 -4.76
C SER A 119 -1.57 1.33 -5.32
N TYR A 120 -2.62 0.65 -5.78
CA TYR A 120 -3.84 1.28 -6.28
C TYR A 120 -4.48 2.17 -5.20
N ILE A 121 -4.74 1.60 -4.02
CA ILE A 121 -5.33 2.33 -2.89
C ILE A 121 -4.42 3.48 -2.43
N TRP A 122 -3.12 3.21 -2.34
CA TRP A 122 -2.14 4.18 -1.88
C TRP A 122 -2.04 5.38 -2.82
N LEU A 123 -2.00 5.17 -4.14
CA LEU A 123 -1.87 6.26 -5.11
C LEU A 123 -3.05 7.22 -5.06
N GLY A 124 -4.27 6.73 -4.79
CA GLY A 124 -5.42 7.62 -4.55
C GLY A 124 -5.24 8.54 -3.33
N GLU A 125 -4.56 8.08 -2.28
CA GLU A 125 -4.22 8.93 -1.13
C GLU A 125 -3.05 9.88 -1.40
N VAL A 126 -2.08 9.46 -2.22
CA VAL A 126 -0.97 10.33 -2.64
C VAL A 126 -1.50 11.44 -3.54
N ASP A 127 -2.41 11.14 -4.46
CA ASP A 127 -3.03 12.15 -5.33
C ASP A 127 -3.80 13.21 -4.53
N LYS A 128 -4.66 12.77 -3.60
CA LYS A 128 -5.34 13.69 -2.67
C LYS A 128 -4.34 14.53 -1.85
N ALA A 129 -3.20 13.95 -1.45
CA ALA A 129 -2.16 14.68 -0.76
C ALA A 129 -1.45 15.70 -1.67
N ALA A 130 -1.22 15.37 -2.93
CA ALA A 130 -0.63 16.28 -3.92
C ALA A 130 -1.53 17.50 -4.11
N GLN A 131 -2.83 17.28 -4.33
CA GLN A 131 -3.82 18.36 -4.43
C GLN A 131 -3.84 19.23 -3.15
N LYS A 132 -3.85 18.61 -1.97
CA LYS A 132 -3.89 19.33 -0.68
C LYS A 132 -2.64 20.18 -0.40
N TYR A 133 -1.45 19.62 -0.60
CA TYR A 133 -0.20 20.28 -0.18
C TYR A 133 0.46 21.09 -1.29
N LEU A 134 0.21 20.74 -2.55
CA LEU A 134 0.92 21.26 -3.73
C LEU A 134 -0.03 21.87 -4.76
N GLY A 135 -1.36 21.75 -4.59
CA GLY A 135 -2.36 22.44 -5.40
C GLY A 135 -2.57 21.85 -6.80
N SER A 136 -2.06 20.65 -7.09
CA SER A 136 -2.20 20.00 -8.39
C SER A 136 -2.23 18.48 -8.23
N PRO A 137 -3.02 17.74 -9.04
CA PRO A 137 -3.05 16.29 -9.01
C PRO A 137 -1.75 15.68 -9.55
N LEU A 138 -1.56 14.40 -9.25
CA LEU A 138 -0.48 13.59 -9.81
C LEU A 138 -0.73 13.32 -11.29
N LYS A 139 0.35 13.46 -12.06
CA LYS A 139 0.46 13.03 -13.45
C LYS A 139 1.22 11.72 -13.59
N LYS A 140 2.27 11.57 -12.77
CA LYS A 140 3.25 10.50 -12.94
C LYS A 140 3.99 10.14 -11.67
N VAL A 141 4.33 8.86 -11.54
CA VAL A 141 5.22 8.33 -10.50
C VAL A 141 6.55 7.94 -11.12
N HIS A 142 7.65 8.43 -10.53
CA HIS A 142 9.02 8.06 -10.89
C HIS A 142 9.48 6.92 -9.97
N HIS A 143 10.04 5.86 -10.54
CA HIS A 143 10.42 4.67 -9.79
C HIS A 143 11.69 3.99 -10.32
N ALA A 144 12.32 3.17 -9.49
CA ALA A 144 13.47 2.32 -9.84
C ALA A 144 13.07 0.88 -10.20
N GLY A 145 11.77 0.59 -10.24
CA GLY A 145 11.22 -0.68 -10.73
C GLY A 145 10.56 -1.50 -9.64
N THR A 146 9.96 -2.61 -10.05
CA THR A 146 9.27 -3.57 -9.17
C THR A 146 9.93 -4.95 -9.15
N TYR A 147 10.83 -5.24 -10.10
CA TYR A 147 11.49 -6.53 -10.21
C TYR A 147 13.00 -6.39 -10.34
N SER A 148 13.72 -7.14 -9.51
CA SER A 148 15.17 -7.32 -9.56
C SER A 148 15.53 -8.61 -8.83
N CYS A 149 16.10 -9.59 -9.54
CA CYS A 149 16.50 -10.86 -8.94
C CYS A 149 17.75 -10.70 -8.05
N ARG A 150 17.55 -10.34 -6.78
CA ARG A 150 18.64 -10.06 -5.82
C ARG A 150 18.26 -10.36 -4.36
N ARG A 151 19.28 -10.51 -3.53
CA ARG A 151 19.14 -10.46 -2.06
C ARG A 151 18.86 -9.03 -1.58
N GLN A 152 18.40 -8.90 -0.34
CA GLN A 152 18.22 -7.61 0.32
C GLN A 152 19.56 -6.86 0.42
N ARG A 153 19.51 -5.53 0.34
CA ARG A 153 20.67 -4.63 0.48
C ARG A 153 20.47 -3.75 1.71
N GLY A 154 21.57 -3.32 2.34
CA GLY A 154 21.52 -2.44 3.51
C GLY A 154 21.14 -3.14 4.82
N ASN A 155 21.18 -4.47 4.87
CA ASN A 155 21.05 -5.27 6.08
C ASN A 155 21.95 -6.52 6.01
N ARG A 156 21.99 -7.31 7.09
CA ARG A 156 22.79 -8.54 7.21
C ARG A 156 21.94 -9.83 7.13
N SER A 157 20.68 -9.75 6.68
CA SER A 157 19.78 -10.92 6.72
C SER A 157 20.17 -12.00 5.71
N GLY A 158 20.77 -11.60 4.59
CA GLY A 158 21.00 -12.51 3.47
C GLY A 158 19.71 -12.99 2.81
N GLU A 159 18.55 -12.44 3.17
CA GLU A 159 17.24 -12.85 2.65
C GLU A 159 17.02 -12.40 1.21
N TRP A 160 16.10 -13.06 0.51
CA TRP A 160 15.66 -12.58 -0.80
C TRP A 160 14.88 -11.27 -0.65
N SER A 161 15.12 -10.34 -1.57
CA SER A 161 14.32 -9.11 -1.62
C SER A 161 12.95 -9.43 -2.21
N GLU A 162 11.91 -8.73 -1.78
CA GLU A 162 10.59 -8.81 -2.41
C GLU A 162 10.60 -8.36 -3.89
N HIS A 163 11.61 -7.57 -4.29
CA HIS A 163 11.91 -7.31 -5.71
C HIS A 163 12.20 -8.58 -6.50
N ALA A 164 12.75 -9.63 -5.89
CA ALA A 164 13.02 -10.90 -6.57
C ALA A 164 11.72 -11.61 -7.00
N PHE A 165 10.57 -11.16 -6.50
CA PHE A 165 9.26 -11.76 -6.74
C PHE A 165 8.26 -10.80 -7.38
N ALA A 166 8.68 -9.61 -7.82
CA ALA A 166 7.76 -8.55 -8.26
C ALA A 166 6.75 -8.14 -7.17
N ASN A 167 7.16 -8.21 -5.90
CA ASN A 167 6.33 -7.93 -4.73
C ASN A 167 6.84 -6.73 -3.91
N ALA A 168 7.74 -5.93 -4.51
CA ALA A 168 8.18 -4.63 -4.00
C ALA A 168 8.12 -3.54 -5.10
N TRP A 169 8.13 -2.28 -4.69
CA TRP A 169 8.23 -1.12 -5.58
C TRP A 169 9.10 -0.03 -4.96
N ASP A 170 10.10 0.45 -5.70
CA ASP A 170 10.99 1.54 -5.26
C ASP A 170 10.59 2.86 -5.92
N ILE A 171 9.99 3.79 -5.17
CA ILE A 171 9.50 5.08 -5.67
C ILE A 171 10.53 6.18 -5.44
N THR A 172 11.01 6.83 -6.50
CA THR A 172 12.04 7.87 -6.44
C THR A 172 11.46 9.29 -6.47
N GLY A 173 10.20 9.45 -6.90
CA GLY A 173 9.55 10.75 -6.93
C GLY A 173 8.18 10.77 -7.59
N PHE A 174 7.63 11.97 -7.70
CA PHE A 174 6.30 12.25 -8.24
C PHE A 174 6.36 13.47 -9.15
N GLU A 175 5.47 13.53 -10.13
CA GLU A 175 5.30 14.67 -11.03
C GLU A 175 3.81 15.02 -11.10
N LEU A 176 3.51 16.30 -11.00
CA LEU A 176 2.15 16.83 -11.00
C LEU A 176 1.74 17.30 -12.40
N GLU A 177 0.44 17.48 -12.62
CA GLU A 177 -0.09 17.99 -13.90
C GLU A 177 0.43 19.39 -14.24
N ASN A 178 0.72 20.21 -13.23
CA ASN A 178 1.34 21.53 -13.42
C ASN A 178 2.85 21.50 -13.72
N GLY A 179 3.43 20.32 -13.96
CA GLY A 179 4.85 20.14 -14.30
C GLY A 179 5.80 20.10 -13.10
N GLN A 180 5.31 20.30 -11.87
CA GLN A 180 6.16 20.24 -10.70
C GLN A 180 6.65 18.80 -10.44
N VAL A 181 7.97 18.64 -10.29
CA VAL A 181 8.60 17.39 -9.87
C VAL A 181 8.97 17.43 -8.38
N ILE A 182 8.67 16.34 -7.68
CA ILE A 182 9.00 16.11 -6.27
C ILE A 182 9.90 14.88 -6.20
N SER A 183 11.17 15.08 -5.86
CA SER A 183 12.17 14.03 -5.74
C SER A 183 12.29 13.61 -4.28
N VAL A 184 12.26 12.30 -4.01
CA VAL A 184 12.49 11.79 -2.65
C VAL A 184 13.87 12.21 -2.15
N LEU A 185 14.92 11.99 -2.95
CA LEU A 185 16.29 12.40 -2.61
C LEU A 185 16.42 13.89 -2.28
N LYS A 186 15.87 14.77 -3.13
CA LYS A 186 16.08 16.23 -3.00
C LYS A 186 15.14 16.88 -2.00
N ASP A 187 13.90 16.42 -1.89
CA ASP A 187 12.84 17.14 -1.19
C ASP A 187 12.50 16.55 0.21
N TRP A 188 13.00 15.35 0.55
CA TRP A 188 12.64 14.66 1.80
C TRP A 188 13.10 15.39 3.09
N HIS A 189 14.30 15.97 3.05
CA HIS A 189 14.84 16.77 4.16
C HIS A 189 14.83 18.28 3.89
N ASN A 190 14.59 18.70 2.64
CA ASN A 190 14.67 20.10 2.26
C ASN A 190 13.58 20.94 2.95
N SER A 191 13.99 22.05 3.55
CA SER A 191 13.10 23.01 4.22
C SER A 191 13.49 24.47 3.94
N SER A 192 14.33 24.69 2.92
CA SER A 192 14.94 25.99 2.60
C SER A 192 13.94 27.07 2.19
N SER A 193 12.78 26.68 1.65
CA SER A 193 11.72 27.60 1.24
C SER A 193 10.33 27.11 1.67
N ALA A 194 9.32 27.99 1.58
CA ALA A 194 7.93 27.61 1.79
C ALA A 194 7.51 26.46 0.86
N GLN A 195 7.98 26.49 -0.39
CA GLN A 195 7.70 25.43 -1.36
C GLN A 195 8.40 24.12 -1.00
N ALA A 196 9.67 24.16 -0.57
CA ALA A 196 10.37 22.97 -0.09
C ALA A 196 9.65 22.33 1.10
N ARG A 197 9.17 23.15 2.05
CA ARG A 197 8.38 22.66 3.20
C ARG A 197 7.06 22.01 2.78
N LYS A 198 6.39 22.50 1.72
CA LYS A 198 5.18 21.87 1.16
C LYS A 198 5.51 20.51 0.54
N LYS A 199 6.56 20.41 -0.29
CA LYS A 199 7.02 19.13 -0.88
C LYS A 199 7.40 18.11 0.20
N LYS A 200 8.14 18.54 1.22
CA LYS A 200 8.46 17.71 2.39
C LYS A 200 7.19 17.21 3.08
N LYS A 201 6.22 18.07 3.39
CA LYS A 201 4.93 17.66 4.00
C LYS A 201 4.18 16.64 3.13
N PHE A 202 4.14 16.85 1.82
CA PHE A 202 3.57 15.90 0.86
C PHE A 202 4.26 14.53 0.94
N LEU A 203 5.59 14.47 0.87
CA LEU A 203 6.33 13.21 0.96
C LEU A 203 6.11 12.50 2.30
N ARG A 204 6.04 13.25 3.42
CA ARG A 204 5.73 12.68 4.73
C ARG A 204 4.32 12.09 4.78
N LYS A 205 3.34 12.75 4.16
CA LYS A 205 1.98 12.21 4.03
C LYS A 205 1.96 10.96 3.14
N ALA A 206 2.68 10.95 2.02
CA ALA A 206 2.77 9.79 1.13
C ALA A 206 3.39 8.57 1.83
N ARG A 207 4.51 8.73 2.55
CA ARG A 207 5.11 7.67 3.38
C ARG A 207 4.16 7.23 4.49
N LYS A 208 3.49 8.16 5.18
CA LYS A 208 2.55 7.84 6.26
C LYS A 208 1.34 7.05 5.76
N SER A 209 0.77 7.38 4.60
CA SER A 209 -0.33 6.59 4.01
C SER A 209 0.16 5.23 3.53
N ALA A 210 1.37 5.13 2.99
CA ALA A 210 1.97 3.86 2.58
C ALA A 210 2.03 2.86 3.75
N CYS A 211 2.48 3.30 4.93
CA CYS A 211 2.58 2.44 6.11
C CYS A 211 1.25 1.83 6.59
N ARG A 212 0.12 2.30 6.06
CA ARG A 212 -1.21 1.78 6.41
C ARG A 212 -1.67 0.65 5.49
N VAL A 213 -0.98 0.41 4.37
CA VAL A 213 -1.40 -0.54 3.32
C VAL A 213 -0.26 -1.44 2.83
N PHE A 214 0.99 -1.02 2.98
CA PHE A 214 2.17 -1.87 2.76
C PHE A 214 2.66 -2.44 4.08
N ARG A 215 3.27 -3.63 4.00
CA ARG A 215 3.81 -4.33 5.15
C ARG A 215 5.18 -3.79 5.54
N VAL A 216 6.00 -3.49 4.55
CA VAL A 216 7.29 -2.80 4.74
C VAL A 216 7.28 -1.50 3.95
N VAL A 217 7.60 -0.42 4.64
CA VAL A 217 7.86 0.89 4.07
C VAL A 217 9.20 1.36 4.63
N LEU A 218 10.19 1.51 3.75
CA LEU A 218 11.49 2.07 4.09
C LEU A 218 11.69 3.36 3.32
N SER A 219 11.99 4.42 4.05
CA SER A 219 12.21 5.77 3.53
C SER A 219 13.65 6.22 3.77
N PRO A 220 14.05 7.43 3.34
CA PRO A 220 15.40 7.92 3.60
C PRO A 220 15.80 7.99 5.08
N ASP A 221 14.84 7.98 6.00
CA ASP A 221 15.12 7.92 7.44
C ASP A 221 15.55 6.52 7.92
N TYR A 222 15.45 5.47 7.09
CA TYR A 222 15.80 4.11 7.49
C TYR A 222 17.31 3.83 7.46
N ASN A 223 17.95 3.98 6.30
CA ASN A 223 19.40 3.80 6.13
C ASN A 223 19.89 4.40 4.79
N ALA A 224 21.21 4.39 4.60
CA ALA A 224 21.85 4.94 3.39
C ALA A 224 21.41 4.28 2.07
N ALA A 225 20.97 3.00 2.10
CA ALA A 225 20.50 2.31 0.91
C ALA A 225 19.12 2.80 0.43
N HIS A 226 18.36 3.50 1.28
CA HIS A 226 17.02 4.01 0.98
C HIS A 226 16.99 5.55 0.94
N LYS A 227 18.15 6.20 0.85
CA LYS A 227 18.27 7.67 0.91
C LYS A 227 17.53 8.42 -0.20
N ASP A 228 17.25 7.77 -1.31
CA ASP A 228 16.76 8.37 -2.55
C ASP A 228 15.39 7.84 -3.01
N HIS A 229 14.76 6.93 -2.26
CA HIS A 229 13.49 6.34 -2.64
C HIS A 229 12.66 5.86 -1.44
N PHE A 230 11.39 5.56 -1.68
CA PHE A 230 10.57 4.72 -0.81
C PHE A 230 10.60 3.28 -1.31
N HIS A 231 11.00 2.35 -0.46
CA HIS A 231 10.80 0.92 -0.70
C HIS A 231 9.47 0.49 -0.09
N LEU A 232 8.59 -0.08 -0.92
CA LEU A 232 7.25 -0.51 -0.54
C LEU A 232 7.08 -1.99 -0.88
N ASP A 233 6.78 -2.85 0.09
CA ASP A 233 6.56 -4.28 -0.19
C ASP A 233 5.42 -4.92 0.62
N GLN A 234 5.00 -6.11 0.14
CA GLN A 234 3.99 -6.98 0.77
C GLN A 234 4.60 -8.27 1.31
N GLY A 235 5.90 -8.26 1.64
CA GLY A 235 6.63 -9.39 2.17
C GLY A 235 6.21 -9.78 3.59
N PRO A 236 6.79 -10.85 4.16
CA PRO A 236 6.41 -11.41 5.46
C PRO A 236 6.79 -10.55 6.67
N SER A 237 7.57 -9.48 6.48
CA SER A 237 8.01 -8.59 7.55
C SER A 237 6.97 -7.51 7.86
N LEU A 238 7.16 -6.77 8.94
CA LEU A 238 6.41 -5.55 9.25
C LEU A 238 7.38 -4.44 9.64
N SER A 239 7.39 -3.34 8.88
CA SER A 239 8.26 -2.19 9.15
C SER A 239 7.70 -0.92 8.53
N CYS A 240 7.83 0.20 9.24
CA CYS A 240 7.49 1.52 8.73
C CYS A 240 8.56 2.50 9.25
N ARG A 241 9.64 2.67 8.47
CA ARG A 241 10.83 3.44 8.86
C ARG A 241 11.13 4.56 7.89
#